data_AF-A0A1D8GDN2-F1
#
_entry.id   AF-A0A1D8GDN2-F1
#
_cell.length_a   1.000
_cell.length_b   1.000
_cell.length_c   1.000
_cell.angle_alpha   90.00
_cell.angle_beta   90.00
_cell.angle_gamma   90.00
#
_symmetry.space_group_name_H-M   'P 1'
#
loop_
_entity.id
_entity.type
_entity.pdbx_description
1 polymer ?
#
loop_
_entity_poly.entity_id
_entity_poly.type
_entity_poly.pdbx_seq_one_letter_code
_entity_poly.pdbx_strand_id
1 'polypeptide(L)'
;MLRMPLLVLFLRAIPEGIILMLSCYALSNTVINKNKIFLSGILLGISVYIIRFMPIRYGIHTILCLIVYMLMAVKLNNISILKSIHACIISIIVLFICDWIMTVFYINILNISFEEVLKVPVKSALYSMPSLCIALSISLTVFYIQKRKLKQKI
;
A
#
# COMPACT_ATOMS: atom_id res chain seq x y z
N MET A 1 -18.56 13.83 -2.98
CA MET A 1 -18.30 12.90 -4.10
C MET A 1 -17.42 13.61 -5.10
N LEU A 2 -16.11 13.57 -4.89
CA LEU A 2 -15.17 14.29 -5.74
C LEU A 2 -14.62 13.35 -6.80
N ARG A 3 -14.69 13.79 -8.06
CA ARG A 3 -14.05 13.16 -9.21
C ARG A 3 -12.60 12.87 -8.85
N MET A 4 -12.24 11.61 -8.61
CA MET A 4 -10.84 11.23 -8.48
C MET A 4 -10.23 11.29 -9.88
N PRO A 5 -9.36 12.28 -10.19
CA PRO A 5 -8.77 12.33 -11.51
C PRO A 5 -7.95 11.08 -11.76
N LEU A 6 -7.88 10.63 -13.02
CA LEU A 6 -7.02 9.53 -13.45
C LEU A 6 -5.56 9.72 -12.98
N LEU A 7 -5.14 10.97 -12.79
CA LEU A 7 -3.84 11.29 -12.20
C LEU A 7 -3.60 10.63 -10.83
N VAL A 8 -4.63 10.48 -9.98
CA VAL A 8 -4.52 9.83 -8.66
C VAL A 8 -4.27 8.32 -8.79
N LEU A 9 -4.76 7.68 -9.87
CA LEU A 9 -4.46 6.28 -10.15
C LEU A 9 -2.94 6.10 -10.36
N PHE A 10 -2.36 6.92 -11.22
CA PHE A 10 -0.94 6.83 -11.58
C PHE A 10 0.00 7.32 -10.48
N LEU A 11 -0.32 8.44 -9.83
CA LEU A 11 0.54 9.03 -8.81
C LEU A 11 0.44 8.30 -7.47
N ARG A 12 -0.71 7.71 -7.14
CA ARG A 12 -0.94 7.13 -5.81
C ARG A 12 -1.25 5.65 -5.86
N ALA A 13 -2.35 5.26 -6.50
CA ALA A 13 -2.88 3.91 -6.35
C ALA A 13 -1.95 2.83 -6.91
N ILE A 14 -1.31 3.09 -8.05
CA ILE A 14 -0.33 2.17 -8.65
C ILE A 14 0.94 2.04 -7.76
N PRO A 15 1.62 3.14 -7.36
CA PRO A 15 2.73 3.06 -6.42
C PRO A 15 2.36 2.35 -5.10
N GLU A 16 1.19 2.67 -4.54
CA GLU A 16 0.65 2.06 -3.31
C GLU A 16 0.51 0.54 -3.49
N GLY A 17 -0.07 0.08 -4.60
CA GLY A 17 -0.22 -1.34 -4.93
C GLY A 17 1.12 -2.06 -5.06
N ILE A 18 2.12 -1.44 -5.70
CA ILE A 18 3.47 -2.00 -5.85
C ILE A 18 4.17 -2.12 -4.50
N ILE A 19 4.09 -1.09 -3.65
CA ILE A 19 4.70 -1.08 -2.31
C ILE A 19 4.08 -2.16 -1.42
N LEU A 20 2.76 -2.27 -1.42
CA LEU A 20 2.06 -3.32 -0.68
C LEU A 20 2.54 -4.69 -1.14
N MET A 21 2.55 -4.94 -2.45
CA MET A 21 2.92 -6.25 -2.95
C MET A 21 4.40 -6.59 -2.70
N LEU A 22 5.29 -5.61 -2.78
CA LEU A 22 6.69 -5.75 -2.33
C LEU A 22 6.77 -6.11 -0.84
N SER A 23 5.98 -5.46 -0.01
CA SER A 23 5.90 -5.72 1.43
C SER A 23 5.36 -7.12 1.72
N CYS A 24 4.41 -7.61 0.92
CA CYS A 24 3.93 -8.98 1.00
C CYS A 24 5.05 -10.00 0.76
N TYR A 25 5.80 -9.80 -0.33
CA TYR A 25 6.93 -10.66 -0.70
C TYR A 25 8.05 -10.63 0.33
N ALA A 26 8.34 -9.44 0.86
CA ALA A 26 9.25 -9.29 1.97
C ALA A 26 8.72 -10.12 3.15
N LEU A 27 7.54 -9.84 3.70
CA LEU A 27 7.07 -10.53 4.91
C LEU A 27 6.85 -12.05 4.73
N SER A 28 6.54 -12.54 3.53
CA SER A 28 6.28 -13.96 3.27
C SER A 28 7.55 -14.81 3.09
N ASN A 29 8.74 -14.20 3.01
CA ASN A 29 10.01 -14.87 2.68
C ASN A 29 9.96 -15.72 1.38
N THR A 30 9.10 -15.36 0.42
CA THR A 30 9.01 -16.09 -0.86
C THR A 30 10.03 -15.59 -1.88
N VAL A 31 10.41 -16.46 -2.83
CA VAL A 31 11.35 -16.09 -3.91
C VAL A 31 10.78 -14.92 -4.70
N ILE A 32 11.51 -13.81 -4.69
CA ILE A 32 11.07 -12.56 -5.31
C ILE A 32 11.15 -12.67 -6.82
N ASN A 33 10.00 -12.54 -7.48
CA ASN A 33 9.92 -12.34 -8.92
C ASN A 33 9.47 -10.90 -9.20
N LYS A 34 10.42 -10.07 -9.66
CA LYS A 34 10.19 -8.65 -9.92
C LYS A 34 9.06 -8.40 -10.92
N ASN A 35 8.95 -9.24 -11.96
CA ASN A 35 7.92 -9.10 -12.99
C ASN A 35 6.53 -9.37 -12.39
N LYS A 36 6.41 -10.39 -11.54
CA LYS A 36 5.15 -10.70 -10.85
C LYS A 36 4.76 -9.62 -9.85
N ILE A 37 5.71 -9.07 -9.09
CA ILE A 37 5.46 -7.96 -8.16
C ILE A 37 4.91 -6.75 -8.90
N PHE A 38 5.54 -6.37 -10.01
CA PHE A 38 5.13 -5.19 -10.76
C PHE A 38 3.74 -5.38 -11.38
N LEU A 39 3.50 -6.55 -12.00
CA LEU A 39 2.21 -6.89 -12.60
C LEU A 39 1.09 -6.91 -11.54
N SER A 40 1.29 -7.65 -10.44
CA SER A 40 0.30 -7.77 -9.37
C SER A 40 0.10 -6.47 -8.59
N GLY A 41 1.15 -5.65 -8.45
CA GLY A 41 1.08 -4.32 -7.84
C GLY A 41 0.27 -3.33 -8.67
N ILE A 42 0.46 -3.30 -10.00
CA ILE A 42 -0.36 -2.47 -10.90
C ILE A 42 -1.83 -2.92 -10.86
N LEU A 43 -2.09 -4.22 -10.97
CA LEU A 43 -3.44 -4.77 -10.90
C LEU A 43 -4.12 -4.47 -9.57
N LEU A 44 -3.37 -4.55 -8.47
CA LEU A 44 -3.85 -4.15 -7.15
C LEU A 44 -4.20 -2.66 -7.11
N GLY A 45 -3.32 -1.78 -7.61
CA GLY A 45 -3.56 -0.35 -7.65
C GLY A 45 -4.80 0.04 -8.47
N ILE A 46 -4.99 -0.59 -9.63
CA ILE A 46 -6.20 -0.42 -10.46
C ILE A 46 -7.44 -0.89 -9.69
N SER A 47 -7.37 -2.06 -9.05
CA SER A 47 -8.49 -2.61 -8.27
C SER A 47 -8.86 -1.69 -7.10
N VAL A 48 -7.89 -1.18 -6.36
CA VAL A 48 -8.09 -0.24 -5.26
C VAL A 48 -8.74 1.05 -5.76
N TYR A 49 -8.32 1.57 -6.90
CA TYR A 49 -8.92 2.77 -7.50
C TYR A 49 -10.40 2.54 -7.87
N ILE A 50 -10.72 1.40 -8.48
CA ILE A 50 -12.11 1.02 -8.81
C ILE A 50 -12.96 0.91 -7.54
N ILE A 51 -12.45 0.22 -6.50
CA ILE A 51 -13.16 0.06 -5.22
C ILE A 51 -13.40 1.42 -4.55
N ARG A 52 -12.43 2.33 -4.58
CA ARG A 52 -12.57 3.69 -4.04
C ARG A 52 -13.57 4.55 -4.83
N PHE A 53 -13.87 4.20 -6.09
CA PHE A 53 -14.90 4.86 -6.90
C PHE A 53 -16.32 4.46 -6.52
N MET A 54 -16.49 3.31 -5.85
CA MET A 54 -17.81 2.88 -5.38
C MET A 54 -18.27 3.78 -4.22
N PRO A 55 -19.55 4.19 -4.18
CA PRO A 55 -20.11 5.05 -3.14
C PRO A 55 -20.39 4.25 -1.85
N ILE A 56 -19.37 3.61 -1.31
CA ILE A 56 -19.44 2.77 -0.12
C ILE A 56 -19.00 3.59 1.11
N ARG A 57 -19.58 3.30 2.27
CA ARG A 57 -19.15 3.90 3.55
C ARG A 57 -17.64 3.75 3.76
N TYR A 58 -17.04 4.77 4.37
CA TYR A 58 -15.63 4.77 4.73
C TYR A 58 -15.31 3.56 5.63
N GLY A 59 -14.20 2.85 5.37
CA GLY A 59 -13.82 1.61 6.06
C GLY A 59 -14.19 0.31 5.34
N ILE A 60 -15.36 0.22 4.71
CA ILE A 60 -15.75 -1.01 3.98
C ILE A 60 -14.85 -1.22 2.75
N HIS A 61 -14.52 -0.13 2.05
CA HIS A 61 -13.58 -0.17 0.93
C HIS A 61 -12.21 -0.71 1.35
N THR A 62 -11.74 -0.43 2.58
CA THR A 62 -10.47 -0.94 3.10
C THR A 62 -10.49 -2.46 3.26
N ILE A 63 -11.59 -2.99 3.79
CA ILE A 63 -11.78 -4.44 3.94
C ILE A 63 -11.81 -5.12 2.57
N LEU A 64 -12.53 -4.55 1.60
CA LEU A 64 -12.54 -5.02 0.22
C LEU A 64 -11.15 -5.00 -0.42
N CYS A 65 -10.39 -3.91 -0.24
CA CYS A 65 -9.01 -3.81 -0.71
C CYS A 65 -8.10 -4.87 -0.08
N LEU A 66 -8.25 -5.16 1.22
CA LEU A 66 -7.51 -6.22 1.91
C LEU A 66 -7.82 -7.60 1.30
N ILE A 67 -9.10 -7.89 1.01
CA ILE A 67 -9.51 -9.15 0.37
C ILE A 67 -8.88 -9.28 -1.01
N VAL A 68 -8.97 -8.24 -1.84
CA VAL A 68 -8.36 -8.24 -3.19
C VAL A 68 -6.84 -8.39 -3.10
N TYR A 69 -6.20 -7.72 -2.14
CA TYR A 69 -4.78 -7.82 -1.91
C TYR A 69 -4.34 -9.26 -1.59
N MET A 70 -5.04 -9.93 -0.66
CA MET A 70 -4.78 -11.33 -0.34
C MET A 70 -5.01 -12.25 -1.56
N LEU A 71 -6.08 -12.04 -2.33
CA LEU A 71 -6.35 -12.83 -3.53
C LEU A 71 -5.24 -12.69 -4.59
N MET A 72 -4.74 -11.47 -4.81
CA MET A 72 -3.65 -11.21 -5.74
C MET A 72 -2.34 -11.85 -5.26
N ALA A 73 -2.05 -11.79 -3.96
CA ALA A 73 -0.88 -12.41 -3.35
C ALA A 73 -0.90 -13.95 -3.44
N VAL A 74 -2.07 -14.59 -3.30
CA VAL A 74 -2.19 -16.04 -3.45
C VAL A 74 -2.18 -16.46 -4.92
N LYS A 75 -3.02 -15.86 -5.78
CA LYS A 75 -3.22 -16.32 -7.16
C LYS A 75 -2.09 -15.94 -8.11
N LEU A 76 -1.56 -14.72 -8.05
CA LEU A 76 -0.54 -14.25 -9.00
C LEU A 76 0.88 -14.57 -8.50
N ASN A 77 1.06 -14.44 -7.19
CA ASN A 77 2.38 -14.51 -6.56
C ASN A 77 2.68 -15.88 -5.94
N ASN A 78 1.72 -16.83 -5.95
CA ASN A 78 1.85 -18.18 -5.41
C ASN A 78 2.31 -18.19 -3.93
N ILE A 79 1.94 -17.18 -3.16
CA ILE A 79 2.23 -17.12 -1.73
C ILE A 79 1.22 -18.01 -1.01
N SER A 80 1.67 -18.83 -0.05
CA SER A 80 0.74 -19.67 0.72
C SER A 80 -0.27 -18.81 1.48
N ILE A 81 -1.51 -19.29 1.58
CA ILE A 81 -2.64 -18.54 2.13
C ILE A 81 -2.32 -17.97 3.52
N LEU A 82 -1.81 -18.79 4.44
CA LEU A 82 -1.45 -18.36 5.79
C LEU A 82 -0.39 -17.26 5.80
N LYS A 83 0.66 -17.38 4.98
CA LYS A 83 1.70 -16.36 4.87
C LYS A 83 1.16 -15.07 4.25
N SER A 84 0.28 -15.20 3.26
CA SER A 84 -0.37 -14.06 2.59
C SER A 84 -1.23 -13.27 3.57
N ILE A 85 -2.03 -13.94 4.41
CA ILE A 85 -2.89 -13.26 5.39
C ILE A 85 -2.05 -12.42 6.35
N HIS A 86 -1.04 -13.03 6.99
CA HIS A 86 -0.16 -12.30 7.92
C HIS A 86 0.56 -11.14 7.24
N ALA A 87 1.15 -11.39 6.07
CA ALA A 87 1.90 -10.38 5.33
C ALA A 87 1.01 -9.20 4.89
N CYS A 88 -0.20 -9.49 4.40
CA CYS A 88 -1.13 -8.46 3.94
C CYS A 88 -1.62 -7.58 5.08
N ILE A 89 -2.02 -8.17 6.21
CA ILE A 89 -2.50 -7.44 7.39
C ILE A 89 -1.40 -6.53 7.93
N ILE A 90 -0.18 -7.06 8.13
CA ILE A 90 0.95 -6.28 8.63
C ILE A 90 1.26 -5.12 7.67
N SER A 91 1.29 -5.38 6.36
CA SER A 91 1.57 -4.33 5.36
C SER A 91 0.57 -3.17 5.43
N ILE A 92 -0.72 -3.49 5.57
CA ILE A 92 -1.77 -2.47 5.66
C ILE A 92 -1.67 -1.69 6.98
N ILE A 93 -1.42 -2.36 8.10
CA ILE A 93 -1.24 -1.70 9.40
C ILE A 93 -0.07 -0.72 9.35
N VAL A 94 1.07 -1.13 8.80
CA VAL A 94 2.25 -0.27 8.64
C VAL A 94 1.91 0.95 7.78
N LEU A 95 1.21 0.76 6.65
CA LEU A 95 0.78 1.85 5.79
C LEU A 95 -0.13 2.85 6.52
N PHE A 96 -1.10 2.36 7.31
CA PHE A 96 -1.97 3.22 8.12
C PHE A 96 -1.21 4.00 9.18
N ILE A 97 -0.23 3.38 9.85
CA ILE A 97 0.61 4.06 10.83
C ILE A 97 1.43 5.16 10.14
N CYS A 98 2.00 4.89 8.96
CA CYS A 98 2.72 5.90 8.18
C CYS A 98 1.83 7.08 7.77
N ASP A 99 0.61 6.81 7.29
CA ASP A 99 -0.37 7.85 6.95
C ASP A 99 -0.76 8.68 8.18
N TRP A 100 -0.95 8.03 9.34
CA TRP A 100 -1.29 8.70 10.59
C TRP A 100 -0.17 9.62 11.07
N ILE A 101 1.07 9.13 11.12
CA ILE A 101 2.25 9.91 11.53
C ILE A 101 2.40 11.14 10.65
N MET A 102 2.26 10.97 9.32
CA MET A 102 2.33 12.09 8.38
C MET A 102 1.19 13.09 8.58
N THR A 103 -0.02 12.61 8.81
CA THR A 103 -1.18 13.48 9.10
C THR A 103 -0.93 14.33 10.35
N VAL A 104 -0.43 13.72 11.43
CA VAL A 104 -0.06 14.43 12.67
C VAL A 104 1.04 15.47 12.41
N PHE A 105 2.06 15.11 11.60
CA PHE A 105 3.13 16.03 11.21
C PHE A 105 2.57 17.27 10.48
N TYR A 106 1.66 17.10 9.52
CA TYR A 106 1.07 18.22 8.78
C TYR A 106 0.23 19.14 9.64
N ILE A 107 -0.54 18.58 10.58
CA ILE A 107 -1.41 19.37 11.46
C ILE A 107 -0.55 20.17 12.45
N ASN A 108 0.41 19.52 13.09
CA ASN A 108 1.13 20.13 14.23
C ASN A 108 2.32 21.00 13.82
N ILE A 109 2.96 20.73 12.68
CA ILE A 109 4.17 21.46 12.27
C ILE A 109 3.88 22.44 11.14
N LEU A 110 3.01 22.07 10.19
CA LEU A 110 2.66 22.95 9.06
C LEU A 110 1.37 23.75 9.28
N ASN A 111 0.69 23.58 10.42
CA ASN A 111 -0.57 24.24 10.76
C ASN A 111 -1.65 24.13 9.67
N ILE A 112 -1.64 23.04 8.89
CA ILE A 112 -2.63 22.81 7.84
C ILE A 112 -3.90 22.28 8.49
N SER A 113 -5.04 22.90 8.20
CA SER A 113 -6.32 22.47 8.76
C SER A 113 -6.72 21.08 8.24
N PHE A 114 -7.26 20.24 9.13
CA PHE A 114 -7.71 18.88 8.77
C PHE A 114 -8.72 18.87 7.61
N GLU A 115 -9.55 19.92 7.53
CA GLU A 115 -10.52 20.09 6.45
C GLU A 115 -9.89 20.39 5.09
N GLU A 116 -8.79 21.12 5.03
CA GLU A 116 -8.07 21.39 3.77
C GLU A 116 -7.35 20.14 3.24
N VAL A 117 -6.89 19.27 4.14
CA VAL A 117 -6.28 17.98 3.78
C VAL A 117 -7.31 17.03 3.18
N LEU A 118 -8.58 17.09 3.62
CA LEU A 118 -9.63 16.15 3.19
C LEU A 118 -10.52 16.67 2.05
N LYS A 119 -10.69 17.99 1.89
CA LYS A 119 -11.65 18.56 0.91
C LYS A 119 -11.18 18.46 -0.55
N VAL A 120 -9.88 18.48 -0.83
CA VAL A 120 -9.36 18.48 -2.22
C VAL A 120 -8.62 17.16 -2.53
N PRO A 121 -9.15 16.29 -3.42
CA PRO A 121 -8.63 14.95 -3.71
C PRO A 121 -7.19 14.92 -4.21
N VAL A 122 -6.79 15.97 -4.93
CA VAL A 122 -5.43 16.10 -5.46
C VAL A 122 -4.48 16.51 -4.35
N LYS A 123 -4.89 17.43 -3.46
CA LYS A 123 -4.08 17.81 -2.30
C LYS A 123 -3.97 16.64 -1.32
N SER A 124 -5.06 15.89 -1.07
CA SER A 124 -5.02 14.71 -0.22
C SER A 124 -4.10 13.61 -0.78
N ALA A 125 -4.08 13.42 -2.11
CA ALA A 125 -3.15 12.51 -2.75
C ALA A 125 -1.68 12.97 -2.60
N LEU A 126 -1.40 14.27 -2.74
CA LEU A 126 -0.08 14.85 -2.51
C LEU A 126 0.38 14.72 -1.05
N TYR A 127 -0.49 14.99 -0.09
CA TYR A 127 -0.16 14.88 1.33
C TYR A 127 0.12 13.44 1.76
N SER A 128 -0.44 12.42 1.12
CA SER A 128 -0.06 11.03 1.41
C SER A 128 1.03 10.47 0.50
N MET A 129 1.69 11.27 -0.35
CA MET A 129 2.88 10.78 -1.05
C MET A 129 4.07 10.58 -0.11
N PRO A 130 4.35 11.46 0.87
CA PRO A 130 5.46 11.25 1.79
C PRO A 130 5.30 10.01 2.67
N SER A 131 4.06 9.63 3.05
CA SER A 131 3.82 8.37 3.77
C SER A 131 4.09 7.15 2.90
N LEU A 132 3.79 7.18 1.61
CA LEU A 132 4.16 6.12 0.66
C LEU A 132 5.68 5.97 0.55
N CYS A 133 6.43 7.07 0.52
CA CYS A 133 7.91 7.01 0.51
C CYS A 133 8.46 6.33 1.77
N ILE A 134 7.87 6.57 2.95
CA ILE A 134 8.25 5.90 4.20
C ILE A 134 7.85 4.43 4.17
N ALA A 135 6.65 4.09 3.72
CA ALA A 135 6.23 2.70 3.62
C ALA A 135 7.15 1.90 2.66
N LEU A 136 7.59 2.54 1.56
CA LEU A 136 8.56 1.98 0.63
C LEU A 136 9.93 1.77 1.28
N SER A 137 10.44 2.73 2.06
CA SER A 137 11.75 2.59 2.73
C SER A 137 11.72 1.48 3.79
N ILE A 138 10.62 1.36 4.54
CA ILE A 138 10.41 0.25 5.50
C ILE A 138 10.38 -1.08 4.75
N SER A 139 9.59 -1.19 3.68
CA SER A 139 9.49 -2.40 2.85
C SER A 139 10.84 -2.86 2.30
N LEU A 140 11.64 -1.91 1.78
CA LEU A 140 13.00 -2.18 1.28
C LEU A 140 13.96 -2.61 2.39
N THR A 141 13.86 -2.02 3.58
CA THR A 141 14.70 -2.38 4.72
C THR A 141 14.40 -3.80 5.19
N VAL A 142 13.12 -4.13 5.34
CA VAL A 142 12.68 -5.49 5.68
C VAL A 142 13.16 -6.49 4.61
N PHE A 143 13.04 -6.14 3.34
CA PHE A 143 13.54 -6.95 2.24
C PHE A 143 15.06 -7.18 2.33
N TYR A 144 15.85 -6.13 2.59
CA TYR A 144 17.31 -6.23 2.68
C TYR A 144 17.76 -7.11 3.85
N ILE A 145 17.12 -6.97 5.02
CA ILE A 145 17.38 -7.80 6.20
C ILE A 145 17.10 -9.27 5.91
N GLN A 146 15.99 -9.57 5.24
CA GLN A 146 15.64 -10.97 4.93
C GLN A 146 16.54 -11.59 3.87
N LYS A 147 16.94 -10.82 2.85
CA LYS A 147 17.89 -11.29 1.84
C LYS A 147 19.24 -11.65 2.47
N ARG A 148 19.67 -10.92 3.50
CA ARG A 148 20.85 -11.27 4.31
C ARG A 148 20.64 -12.57 5.11
N LYS A 149 19.47 -12.76 5.74
CA LYS A 149 19.15 -14.00 6.48
C LYS A 149 19.07 -15.24 5.58
N LEU A 150 18.57 -15.13 4.35
CA LEU A 150 18.57 -16.24 3.39
C LEU A 150 19.98 -16.59 2.90
N LYS A 151 20.84 -15.58 2.67
CA LYS A 151 22.24 -15.80 2.27
C LYS A 151 23.12 -16.43 3.36
N GLN A 152 22.74 -16.30 4.64
CA GLN A 152 23.47 -16.91 5.76
C GLN A 152 23.07 -18.38 6.03
N LYS A 153 22.04 -18.89 5.35
CA LYS A 153 21.55 -20.28 5.47
C LYS A 153 22.02 -21.20 4.32
N ILE A 154 22.79 -20.67 3.37
CA ILE A 154 23.39 -21.39 2.23
C ILE A 154 24.89 -21.47 2.51
#